data_AF-A0A5K0X984-F1
#
_entry.id   AF-A0A5K0X984-F1
#
_cell.length_a   1.000
_cell.length_b   1.000
_cell.length_c   1.000
_cell.angle_alpha   90.00
_cell.angle_beta   90.00
_cell.angle_gamma   90.00
#
_symmetry.space_group_name_H-M   'P 1'
#
loop_
_entity.id
_entity.type
_entity.pdbx_description
1 polymer ?
#
loop_
_entity_poly.entity_id
_entity_poly.type
_entity_poly.pdbx_seq_one_letter_code
_entity_poly.pdbx_strand_id
1 'polypeptide(L)' 'RKVQAILTRNGTQYPIRRDVPSEIDQMTHVYTFILRPNATYSILIDNDEKQNGSLYSDWAILPPKQINDPEAEK' A
#
# COMPACT_ATOMS: atom_id res chain seq x y z
N ARG A 1 16.38 -2.53 -3.11
CA ARG A 1 15.30 -2.00 -3.98
C ARG A 1 13.96 -2.38 -3.35
N LYS A 2 12.89 -1.62 -3.57
CA LYS A 2 11.57 -1.88 -3.00
C LYS A 2 10.52 -1.85 -4.09
N VAL A 3 9.50 -2.70 -3.98
CA VAL A 3 8.35 -2.65 -4.90
C VAL A 3 7.53 -1.40 -4.57
N GLN A 4 7.24 -0.58 -5.57
CA GLN A 4 6.36 0.58 -5.41
C GLN A 4 4.93 0.20 -5.80
N ALA A 5 3.99 0.41 -4.88
CA ALA A 5 2.56 0.31 -5.14
C ALA A 5 1.90 1.65 -4.78
N ILE A 6 1.52 2.42 -5.81
CA ILE A 6 0.96 3.76 -5.67
C ILE A 6 -0.49 3.74 -6.13
N LEU A 7 -1.39 4.23 -5.28
CA LEU A 7 -2.80 4.38 -5.58
C LEU A 7 -3.13 5.86 -5.74
N THR A 8 -3.88 6.21 -6.77
CA THR A 8 -4.32 7.58 -7.01
C THR A 8 -5.80 7.71 -6.67
N ARG A 9 -6.14 8.68 -5.82
CA ARG A 9 -7.54 9.04 -5.51
C ARG A 9 -7.68 10.55 -5.56
N ASN A 10 -8.67 11.05 -6.30
CA ASN A 10 -8.96 12.48 -6.44
C ASN A 10 -7.74 13.33 -6.86
N GLY A 11 -6.86 12.79 -7.71
CA GLY A 11 -5.65 13.46 -8.16
C GLY A 11 -4.48 13.43 -7.18
N THR A 12 -4.65 12.89 -5.96
CA THR A 12 -3.57 12.70 -5.00
C THR A 12 -3.00 11.29 -5.09
N GLN A 13 -1.67 11.17 -5.11
CA GLN A 13 -0.95 9.90 -5.08
C GLN A 13 -0.69 9.45 -3.64
N TYR A 14 -1.00 8.19 -3.36
CA TYR A 14 -0.78 7.54 -2.09
C TYR A 14 0.17 6.36 -2.31
N PRO A 15 1.44 6.46 -1.90
CA PRO A 15 2.35 5.31 -1.90
C PRO A 15 2.02 4.36 -0.74
N ILE A 16 2.29 3.07 -0.94
CA ILE A 16 2.18 2.05 0.11
C ILE A 16 3.14 2.37 1.26
N ARG A 17 2.66 2.22 2.50
CA ARG A 17 3.45 2.46 3.71
C ARG A 17 4.35 1.28 4.08
N ARG A 18 3.95 0.07 3.68
CA ARG A 18 4.68 -1.17 3.92
C ARG A 18 5.83 -1.29 2.93
N ASP A 19 6.99 -1.66 3.45
CA ASP A 19 8.14 -2.00 2.62
C ASP A 19 7.97 -3.42 2.06
N VAL A 20 7.89 -3.54 0.74
CA VAL A 20 7.89 -4.83 0.05
C VAL A 20 9.26 -5.02 -0.61
N PRO A 21 10.03 -6.05 -0.22
CA PRO A 21 11.32 -6.32 -0.83
C PRO A 21 11.13 -6.66 -2.32
N SER A 22 12.04 -6.17 -3.15
CA SER A 22 12.10 -6.48 -4.58
C SER A 22 13.27 -7.42 -4.80
N GLU A 23 13.08 -8.40 -5.68
CA GLU A 23 14.16 -9.28 -6.12
C GLU A 23 15.23 -8.46 -6.87
N ILE A 24 16.50 -8.76 -6.60
CA ILE A 24 17.65 -7.98 -7.06
C ILE A 24 18.61 -8.78 -7.96
N ASP A 25 18.26 -10.02 -8.29
CA ASP A 25 19.09 -10.85 -9.14
C ASP A 25 18.92 -10.50 -10.64
N GLN A 26 19.53 -11.29 -11.53
CA GLN A 26 19.49 -11.07 -12.98
C GLN A 26 18.43 -11.91 -13.70
N MET A 27 17.53 -12.56 -12.96
CA MET A 27 16.45 -13.36 -13.51
C MET A 27 15.24 -12.47 -13.85
N THR A 28 14.32 -13.05 -14.61
CA THR A 28 13.05 -12.40 -14.94
C THR A 28 12.05 -12.69 -13.84
N HIS A 29 11.48 -11.64 -13.25
CA HIS A 29 10.45 -11.75 -12.22
C HIS A 29 9.12 -11.14 -12.67
N VAL A 30 8.02 -11.77 -12.27
CA VAL A 30 6.66 -11.30 -12.57
C VAL A 30 6.04 -10.68 -11.32
N TYR A 31 5.62 -9.42 -11.43
CA TYR A 31 4.97 -8.70 -10.35
C TYR A 31 3.45 -8.64 -10.61
N THR A 32 2.67 -9.13 -9.65
CA THR A 32 1.20 -9.13 -9.74
C THR A 32 0.62 -8.33 -8.59
N PHE A 33 -0.22 -7.35 -8.91
CA PHE A 33 -0.98 -6.58 -7.91
C PHE A 33 -2.46 -6.89 -8.04
N ILE A 34 -3.02 -7.53 -7.02
CA ILE A 34 -4.42 -7.92 -6.95
C ILE A 34 -5.15 -6.95 -6.03
N LEU A 35 -6.11 -6.22 -6.58
CA LEU A 35 -6.98 -5.32 -5.85
C LEU A 35 -8.41 -5.89 -5.82
N ARG A 36 -8.97 -6.08 -4.63
CA ARG A 36 -10.30 -6.69 -4.44
C ARG A 36 -11.35 -5.63 -4.07
N PRO A 37 -12.63 -5.84 -4.46
CA PRO A 37 -13.70 -4.88 -4.17
C PRO A 37 -14.01 -4.74 -2.67
N ASN A 38 -13.62 -5.71 -1.85
CA ASN A 38 -13.71 -5.65 -0.38
C ASN A 38 -12.60 -4.79 0.27
N ALA A 39 -11.91 -3.94 -0.51
CA ALA A 39 -10.82 -3.07 -0.07
C ALA A 39 -9.58 -3.79 0.50
N THR A 40 -9.34 -5.02 0.05
CA THR A 40 -8.11 -5.77 0.34
C THR A 40 -7.22 -5.86 -0.89
N TYR A 41 -5.94 -6.14 -0.68
CA TYR A 41 -4.96 -6.32 -1.74
C TYR A 41 -4.02 -7.50 -1.47
N SER A 42 -3.40 -8.00 -2.54
CA SER A 42 -2.26 -8.91 -2.49
C SER A 42 -1.21 -8.45 -3.51
N ILE A 43 0.07 -8.49 -3.14
CA ILE A 43 1.22 -8.31 -4.03
C ILE A 43 1.95 -9.64 -4.10
N LEU A 44 2.06 -10.17 -5.31
CA LEU A 44 2.76 -11.42 -5.58
C LEU A 44 4.00 -11.13 -6.43
N ILE A 45 5.07 -11.87 -6.15
CA ILE A 45 6.27 -11.92 -6.98
C ILE A 45 6.44 -13.38 -7.38
N ASP A 46 6.50 -13.66 -8.68
CA ASP A 46 6.59 -15.04 -9.22
C ASP A 46 5.49 -15.98 -8.74
N ASN A 47 4.27 -15.43 -8.59
CA ASN A 47 3.08 -16.08 -8.02
C ASN A 47 3.14 -16.42 -6.53
N ASP A 48 4.23 -16.08 -5.83
CA ASP A 48 4.30 -16.16 -4.38
C ASP A 48 3.75 -14.88 -3.74
N GLU A 49 2.81 -15.01 -2.80
CA GLU A 49 2.29 -13.86 -2.06
C GLU A 49 3.35 -13.32 -1.09
N LYS A 50 3.86 -12.12 -1.40
CA LYS A 50 4.85 -11.42 -0.57
C LYS A 50 4.23 -10.46 0.42
N GLN A 51 3.04 -9.94 0.09
CA GLN A 51 2.33 -9.02 0.95
C GLN A 51 0.82 -9.09 0.70
N ASN A 52 0.03 -9.01 1.77
CA ASN A 52 -1.41 -8.83 1.71
C ASN A 52 -1.87 -7.84 2.79
N GLY A 53 -3.09 -7.31 2.64
CA GLY A 53 -3.66 -6.45 3.67
C GLY A 53 -4.87 -5.65 3.21
N SER A 54 -5.16 -4.59 3.96
CA SER A 54 -6.25 -3.66 3.68
C SER A 54 -5.72 -2.34 3.15
N LEU A 55 -6.39 -1.80 2.12
CA LEU A 55 -6.13 -0.48 1.56
C LEU A 55 -6.14 0.62 2.62
N TYR A 56 -7.05 0.53 3.59
CA TYR A 56 -7.25 1.55 4.61
C TYR A 56 -6.14 1.61 5.67
N SER A 57 -5.39 0.52 5.82
CA SER A 57 -4.32 0.42 6.82
C SER A 57 -2.96 0.72 6.18
N ASP A 58 -2.74 0.18 4.98
CA ASP A 58 -1.43 0.24 4.32
C ASP A 58 -1.27 1.46 3.40
N TRP A 59 -2.35 2.19 3.09
CA TRP A 59 -2.29 3.49 2.42
C TRP A 59 -3.03 4.57 3.22
N ALA A 60 -2.48 5.79 3.18
CA ALA A 60 -3.05 6.98 3.81
C ALA A 60 -4.23 7.58 3.02
N ILE A 61 -5.10 6.76 2.43
CA ILE A 61 -6.17 7.20 1.51
C ILE A 61 -7.37 7.80 2.25
N LEU A 62 -7.54 7.44 3.52
CA LEU A 62 -8.59 7.98 4.36
C LEU A 62 -8.07 9.16 5.19
N PRO A 63 -8.92 10.16 5.46
CA PRO A 63 -8.62 11.17 6.47
C PRO A 63 -8.34 10.50 7.82
N PRO A 64 -7.54 11.15 8.69
CA PRO A 64 -7.24 10.62 10.01
C PRO A 64 -8.53 10.34 10.80
N LYS A 65 -8.58 9.20 11.48
CA LYS A 65 -9.75 8.80 12.29
C LYS A 65 -9.96 9.67 13.53
N GLN A 66 -8.90 10.33 13.99
CA GLN A 66 -8.92 11.23 15.14
C GLN A 66 -8.38 12.58 14.69
N ILE A 67 -9.11 13.64 15.07
CA ILE A 67 -8.67 15.02 15.00
C ILE A 67 -8.30 15.44 16.42
N ASN A 68 -7.18 16.13 16.60
CA ASN A 68 -6.89 16.76 17.88
C ASN A 68 -7.92 17.88 18.08
N ASP A 69 -8.47 17.97 19.28
CA ASP A 69 -9.43 19.02 19.63
C ASP A 69 -8.74 20.38 19.48
N PRO A 70 -9.22 21.28 18.60
CA PRO A 70 -8.64 22.61 18.44
C PRO A 70 -8.77 23.48 19.70
N GLU A 71 -9.67 23.14 20.63
CA GLU A 71 -9.84 23.85 21.91
C GLU A 71 -9.05 23.23 23.07
N ALA A 72 -8.27 22.17 22.84
CA ALA A 72 -7.38 21.61 23.86
C ALA A 72 -6.15 22.50 24.06
N GLU A 73 -6.28 23.53 24.91
CA GLU A 73 -5.14 24.19 25.54
C GLU A 73 -4.43 23.23 26.52
N LYS A 74 -3.11 23.41 26.62
CA LYS A 74 -2.20 22.60 27.44
C LYS A 74 -2.18 23.03 28.90
#